data_AF-A0A6J5JG14-F1
#
_entry.id   AF-A0A6J5JG14-F1
#
_cell.length_a   1.000
_cell.length_b   1.000
_cell.length_c   1.000
_cell.angle_alpha   90.00
_cell.angle_beta   90.00
_cell.angle_gamma   90.00
#
_symmetry.space_group_name_H-M   'P 1'
#
loop_
_entity.id
_entity.type
_entity.pdbx_description
1 polymer ?
#
loop_
_entity_poly.entity_id
_entity_poly.type
_entity_poly.pdbx_seq_one_letter_code
_entity_poly.pdbx_strand_id
1 'polypeptide(L)'
;MSAPLLDRSSVDTLKRALLNEFPTVKSAHLSEGLAFALGFQTHAALKAELVRPGTNHPLPALNLRRLRERLSQLGYVNDDTFDSAQAKFGKQFPAWIETDTAAAERMAAVIGFDPSNLEAAVDAVMKSASEKGQPLTFTGPTVRPVDLRDRRQVRDYIVEKVRQRYEDAKKHAGGVRIAQIEDVVYTPVGFVFERAVGEMHPPPFGVRDGEKVGHLAYFWSVL
;
A
#
# COMPACT_ATOMS: atom_id res chain seq x y z
N MET A 1 4.00 29.09 -0.09
CA MET A 1 5.06 28.97 0.92
C MET A 1 6.34 28.63 0.19
N SER A 2 7.44 29.36 0.41
CA SER A 2 8.73 29.04 -0.20
C SER A 2 9.25 27.71 0.36
N ALA A 3 9.87 26.89 -0.48
CA ALA A 3 10.50 25.66 -0.03
C ALA A 3 11.60 26.00 1.00
N PRO A 4 11.68 25.27 2.13
CA PRO A 4 12.73 25.47 3.13
C PRO A 4 14.11 25.25 2.48
N LEU A 5 15.11 26.00 2.94
CA LEU A 5 16.49 25.82 2.49
C LEU A 5 17.19 24.75 3.33
N LEU A 6 18.18 24.09 2.75
CA LEU A 6 19.07 23.18 3.47
C LEU A 6 20.04 24.00 4.33
N ASP A 7 19.58 24.42 5.51
CA ASP A 7 20.38 25.11 6.52
C ASP A 7 20.27 24.42 7.89
N ARG A 8 21.14 24.83 8.82
CA ARG A 8 21.19 24.24 10.17
C ARG A 8 19.88 24.43 10.93
N SER A 9 19.25 25.59 10.81
CA SER A 9 18.00 25.92 11.51
C SER A 9 16.86 25.01 11.06
N SER A 10 16.77 24.75 9.76
CA SER A 10 15.77 23.90 9.13
C SER A 10 15.95 22.43 9.55
N VAL A 11 17.19 21.94 9.54
CA VAL A 11 17.53 20.58 10.02
C VAL A 11 17.25 20.43 11.52
N ASP A 12 17.58 21.43 12.34
CA ASP A 12 17.31 21.42 13.78
C ASP A 12 15.81 21.48 14.09
N THR A 13 15.04 22.17 13.26
CA THR A 13 13.58 22.23 13.36
C THR A 13 12.96 20.87 13.04
N LEU A 14 13.38 20.22 11.95
CA LEU A 14 12.96 18.87 11.61
C LEU A 14 13.30 17.88 12.71
N LYS A 15 14.54 17.92 13.20
CA LYS A 15 15.00 17.01 14.23
C LYS A 15 14.16 17.15 15.51
N ARG A 16 13.87 18.38 15.94
CA ARG A 16 13.03 18.64 17.12
C ARG A 16 11.60 18.12 16.92
N ALA A 17 11.01 18.37 15.76
CA ALA A 17 9.69 17.86 15.45
C ALA A 17 9.65 16.33 15.45
N LEU A 18 10.64 15.67 14.84
CA LEU A 18 10.76 14.22 14.86
C LEU A 18 11.02 13.69 16.29
N LEU A 19 11.79 14.37 17.13
CA LEU A 19 11.99 13.94 18.53
C LEU A 19 10.68 13.93 19.32
N ASN A 20 9.78 14.87 19.05
CA ASN A 20 8.47 14.92 19.71
C ASN A 20 7.57 13.75 19.28
N GLU A 21 7.64 13.34 18.01
CA GLU A 21 6.84 12.25 17.46
C GLU A 21 7.46 10.86 17.75
N PHE A 22 8.77 10.78 17.96
CA PHE A 22 9.52 9.55 18.21
C PHE A 22 10.30 9.61 19.54
N PRO A 23 9.63 9.73 20.70
CA PRO A 23 10.28 9.97 21.99
C PRO A 23 11.16 8.80 22.47
N THR A 24 10.93 7.59 21.95
CA THR A 24 11.71 6.39 22.28
C THR A 24 13.01 6.27 21.46
N VAL A 25 13.15 7.07 20.39
CA VAL A 25 14.32 7.04 19.51
C VAL A 25 15.42 7.95 20.05
N LYS A 26 16.62 7.39 20.23
CA LYS A 26 17.79 8.17 20.65
C LYS A 26 18.08 9.29 19.65
N SER A 27 18.32 10.50 20.15
CA SER A 27 18.60 11.70 19.34
C SER A 27 19.73 11.51 18.30
N ALA A 28 20.76 10.72 18.61
CA ALA A 28 21.83 10.40 17.66
C ALA A 28 21.33 9.52 16.50
N HIS A 29 20.50 8.51 16.77
CA HIS A 29 19.92 7.65 15.73
C HIS A 29 18.93 8.42 14.87
N LEU A 30 18.20 9.36 15.47
CA LEU A 30 17.29 10.22 14.72
C LEU A 30 18.06 11.17 13.78
N SER A 31 19.22 11.68 14.19
CA SER A 31 20.10 12.44 13.30
C SER A 31 20.57 11.61 12.09
N GLU A 32 20.94 10.34 12.30
CA GLU A 32 21.28 9.42 11.21
C GLU A 32 20.08 9.11 10.31
N GLY A 33 18.92 8.84 10.91
CA GLY A 33 17.68 8.59 10.19
C GLY A 33 17.24 9.79 9.35
N LEU A 34 17.33 11.00 9.90
CA LEU A 34 17.02 12.25 9.21
C LEU A 34 17.96 12.49 8.02
N ALA A 35 19.27 12.28 8.21
CA ALA A 35 20.22 12.39 7.11
C ALA A 35 19.89 11.40 5.97
N PHE A 36 19.60 10.15 6.31
CA PHE A 36 19.20 9.11 5.36
C PHE A 36 17.89 9.43 4.63
N ALA A 37 16.91 9.98 5.35
CA ALA A 37 15.64 10.42 4.81
C ALA A 37 15.78 11.61 3.84
N LEU A 38 16.78 12.46 4.03
CA LEU A 38 17.14 13.56 3.12
C LEU A 38 18.06 13.12 1.97
N GLY A 39 18.41 11.83 1.88
CA GLY A 39 19.24 11.27 0.81
C GLY A 39 20.75 11.23 1.08
N PHE A 40 21.20 11.59 2.29
CA PHE A 40 22.60 11.46 2.70
C PHE A 40 22.88 10.09 3.31
N GLN A 41 24.04 9.49 3.02
CA GLN A 41 24.38 8.17 3.57
C GLN A 41 24.59 8.19 5.10
N THR A 42 25.05 9.31 5.65
CA THR A 42 25.36 9.48 7.07
C THR A 42 25.06 10.89 7.55
N HIS A 43 24.90 11.08 8.86
CA HIS A 43 24.78 12.42 9.46
C HIS A 43 26.04 13.28 9.25
N ALA A 44 27.23 12.66 9.16
CA ALA A 44 28.47 13.36 8.86
C ALA A 44 28.44 13.97 7.44
N ALA A 45 27.91 13.24 6.45
CA ALA A 45 27.75 13.75 5.09
C ALA A 45 26.77 14.94 5.04
N LEU A 46 25.65 14.86 5.75
CA LEU A 46 24.72 15.99 5.90
C LEU A 46 25.42 17.22 6.52
N LYS A 47 26.21 17.02 7.59
CA LYS A 47 26.97 18.11 8.22
C LYS A 47 27.98 18.77 7.30
N ALA A 48 28.68 17.97 6.48
CA ALA A 48 29.62 18.49 5.50
C ALA A 48 28.91 19.39 4.48
N GLU A 49 27.73 18.97 4.01
CA GLU A 49 26.92 19.76 3.08
C GLU A 49 26.44 21.08 3.70
N LEU A 50 26.01 21.07 4.96
CA LEU A 50 25.55 22.26 5.69
C LEU A 50 26.63 23.33 5.92
N VAL A 51 27.92 22.99 5.76
CA VAL A 51 29.05 23.93 5.93
C VAL A 51 29.58 24.43 4.59
N ARG A 52 29.11 23.85 3.48
CA ARG A 52 29.56 24.21 2.14
C ARG A 52 29.21 25.68 1.83
N PRO A 53 30.17 26.53 1.47
CA PRO A 53 29.87 27.92 1.12
C PRO A 53 29.00 28.01 -0.15
N GLY A 54 28.05 28.95 -0.17
CA GLY A 54 27.25 29.26 -1.37
C GLY A 54 26.04 28.35 -1.62
N THR A 55 25.67 27.50 -0.67
CA THR A 55 24.59 26.52 -0.85
C THR A 55 23.27 26.98 -0.23
N ASN A 56 22.56 27.92 -0.88
CA ASN A 56 21.11 28.06 -0.70
C ASN A 56 20.40 26.95 -1.48
N HIS A 57 20.76 25.69 -1.21
CA HIS A 57 20.10 24.56 -1.85
C HIS A 57 18.71 24.41 -1.27
N PRO A 58 17.68 24.16 -2.10
CA PRO A 58 16.39 23.71 -1.61
C PRO A 58 16.60 22.48 -0.73
N LEU A 59 15.95 22.44 0.43
CA LEU A 59 15.98 21.27 1.28
C LEU A 59 15.36 20.09 0.50
N PRO A 60 16.05 18.94 0.39
CA PRO A 60 15.45 17.75 -0.16
C PRO A 60 14.17 17.41 0.60
N ALA A 61 13.15 16.95 -0.12
CA ALA A 61 11.94 16.48 0.53
C ALA A 61 12.25 15.26 1.40
N LEU A 62 11.72 15.25 2.62
CA LEU A 62 11.97 14.23 3.62
C LEU A 62 11.24 12.94 3.26
N ASN A 63 11.99 11.88 2.98
CA ASN A 63 11.43 10.56 2.70
C ASN A 63 11.23 9.77 4.00
N LEU A 64 9.99 9.75 4.52
CA LEU A 64 9.65 9.07 5.78
C LEU A 64 9.79 7.54 5.71
N ARG A 65 9.74 6.95 4.51
CA ARG A 65 10.02 5.51 4.32
C ARG A 65 11.51 5.21 4.54
N ARG A 66 12.40 6.04 4.00
CA ARG A 66 13.84 5.94 4.26
C ARG A 66 14.17 6.18 5.73
N LEU A 67 13.49 7.13 6.38
CA LEU A 67 13.62 7.33 7.83
C LEU A 67 13.29 6.03 8.59
N ARG A 68 12.14 5.41 8.29
CA ARG A 68 11.70 4.14 8.88
C ARG A 68 12.73 3.04 8.68
N GLU A 69 13.17 2.85 7.44
CA GLU A 69 14.17 1.85 7.07
C GLU A 69 15.46 2.02 7.88
N ARG A 70 15.95 3.27 7.98
CA ARG A 70 17.17 3.55 8.73
C ARG A 70 17.01 3.31 10.22
N LEU A 71 15.87 3.65 10.82
CA LEU A 71 15.62 3.37 12.22
C LEU A 71 15.46 1.86 12.48
N SER A 72 14.85 1.11 11.56
CA SER A 72 14.81 -0.35 11.61
C SER A 72 16.21 -0.97 11.60
N GLN A 73 17.10 -0.48 10.74
CA GLN A 73 18.51 -0.94 10.72
C GLN A 73 19.25 -0.66 12.04
N LEU A 74 18.82 0.37 12.78
CA LEU A 74 19.37 0.75 14.08
C LEU A 74 18.67 0.04 15.26
N GLY A 75 17.78 -0.93 14.98
CA GLY A 75 17.14 -1.78 15.99
C GLY A 75 15.83 -1.26 16.55
N TYR A 76 15.22 -0.24 15.95
CA TYR A 76 13.87 0.20 16.33
C TYR A 76 12.80 -0.62 15.61
N VAL A 77 11.74 -0.99 16.34
CA VAL A 77 10.63 -1.77 15.80
C VAL A 77 9.71 -0.85 14.99
N ASN A 78 9.28 -1.32 13.82
CA ASN A 78 8.25 -0.68 13.02
C ASN A 78 6.88 -1.18 13.49
N ASP A 79 6.23 -0.41 14.35
CA ASP A 79 4.91 -0.69 14.90
C ASP A 79 3.88 0.38 14.50
N ASP A 80 2.64 0.20 14.95
CA ASP A 80 1.54 1.15 14.71
C ASP A 80 1.84 2.56 15.29
N THR A 81 2.74 2.64 16.28
CA THR A 81 3.22 3.91 16.85
C THR A 81 3.97 4.70 15.79
N PHE A 82 4.82 4.04 14.99
CA PHE A 82 5.55 4.66 13.89
C PHE A 82 4.60 5.22 12.83
N ASP A 83 3.61 4.45 12.41
CA ASP A 83 2.62 4.87 11.40
C ASP A 83 1.83 6.09 11.88
N SER A 84 1.43 6.09 13.15
CA SER A 84 0.71 7.20 13.78
C SER A 84 1.57 8.48 13.87
N ALA A 85 2.83 8.35 14.29
CA ALA A 85 3.80 9.45 14.34
C ALA A 85 4.07 10.02 12.95
N GLN A 86 4.22 9.16 11.95
CA GLN A 86 4.40 9.57 10.55
C GLN A 86 3.21 10.39 10.03
N ALA A 87 1.98 9.93 10.30
CA ALA A 87 0.76 10.62 9.88
C ALA A 87 0.61 12.01 10.54
N LYS A 88 0.95 12.13 11.83
CA LYS A 88 0.96 13.41 12.56
C LYS A 88 2.00 14.37 12.00
N PHE A 89 3.24 13.88 11.84
CA PHE A 89 4.33 14.66 11.28
C PHE A 89 3.97 15.23 9.89
N GLY A 90 3.32 14.42 9.03
CA GLY A 90 2.94 14.90 7.70
C GLY A 90 1.78 15.86 7.63
N LYS A 91 0.91 15.88 8.62
CA LYS A 91 -0.06 16.97 8.78
C LYS A 91 0.60 18.26 9.24
N GLN A 92 1.63 18.16 10.08
CA GLN A 92 2.34 19.33 10.62
C GLN A 92 3.32 19.96 9.61
N PHE A 93 3.99 19.15 8.80
CA PHE A 93 5.02 19.60 7.85
C PHE A 93 4.77 19.12 6.41
N PRO A 94 3.61 19.43 5.80
CA PRO A 94 3.26 18.92 4.47
C PRO A 94 4.24 19.37 3.37
N ALA A 95 4.79 20.58 3.48
CA ALA A 95 5.75 21.13 2.51
C ALA A 95 7.15 20.49 2.58
N TRP A 96 7.41 19.66 3.59
CA TRP A 96 8.73 19.09 3.86
C TRP A 96 8.80 17.61 3.52
N ILE A 97 7.67 16.96 3.25
CA ILE A 97 7.61 15.53 3.00
C ILE A 97 7.71 15.28 1.51
N GLU A 98 8.50 14.28 1.15
CA GLU A 98 8.42 13.70 -0.18
C GLU A 98 7.03 13.06 -0.30
N THR A 99 6.12 13.72 -1.02
CA THR A 99 4.86 13.11 -1.40
C THR A 99 5.24 11.86 -2.15
N ASP A 100 5.04 10.70 -1.53
CA ASP A 100 5.23 9.42 -2.19
C ASP A 100 4.12 9.33 -3.24
N THR A 101 4.37 9.95 -4.40
CA THR A 101 3.47 9.93 -5.56
C THR A 101 3.20 8.50 -5.95
N ALA A 102 4.15 7.58 -5.75
CA ALA A 102 3.92 6.16 -5.93
C ALA A 102 3.00 5.56 -4.84
N ALA A 103 3.02 6.02 -3.58
CA ALA A 103 2.00 5.64 -2.59
C ALA A 103 0.64 6.24 -2.92
N ALA A 104 0.57 7.52 -3.29
CA ALA A 104 -0.68 8.16 -3.69
C ALA A 104 -1.29 7.48 -4.93
N GLU A 105 -0.46 7.15 -5.93
CA GLU A 105 -0.85 6.35 -7.09
C GLU A 105 -1.24 4.92 -6.70
N ARG A 106 -0.55 4.27 -5.76
CA ARG A 106 -0.95 2.96 -5.23
C ARG A 106 -2.29 3.00 -4.48
N MET A 107 -2.57 4.09 -3.77
CA MET A 107 -3.84 4.28 -3.07
C MET A 107 -4.98 4.61 -4.04
N ALA A 108 -4.69 5.34 -5.12
CA ALA A 108 -5.63 5.65 -6.20
C ALA A 108 -5.82 4.47 -7.18
N ALA A 109 -4.89 3.52 -7.21
CA ALA A 109 -4.97 2.38 -8.10
C ALA A 109 -6.13 1.46 -7.75
N VAL A 110 -6.91 1.12 -8.77
CA VAL A 110 -7.97 0.11 -8.69
C VAL A 110 -7.43 -1.27 -9.03
N ILE A 111 -8.16 -2.29 -8.58
CA ILE A 111 -7.94 -3.67 -8.99
C ILE A 111 -8.74 -3.98 -10.25
N GLY A 112 -8.07 -4.59 -11.24
CA GLY A 112 -8.69 -5.15 -12.43
C GLY A 112 -8.83 -6.67 -12.33
N PHE A 113 -9.68 -7.24 -13.16
CA PHE A 113 -9.89 -8.68 -13.27
C PHE A 113 -9.66 -9.10 -14.72
N ASP A 114 -8.83 -10.10 -14.95
CA ASP A 114 -8.78 -10.72 -16.28
C ASP A 114 -10.12 -11.41 -16.57
N PRO A 115 -10.84 -11.07 -17.67
CA PRO A 115 -12.17 -11.62 -17.91
C PRO A 115 -12.19 -13.14 -18.03
N SER A 116 -11.21 -13.74 -18.70
CA SER A 116 -11.19 -15.19 -18.93
C SER A 116 -10.94 -15.95 -17.63
N ASN A 117 -10.01 -15.46 -16.82
CA ASN A 117 -9.64 -16.04 -15.55
C ASN A 117 -10.74 -15.86 -14.48
N LEU A 118 -11.43 -14.71 -14.47
CA LEU A 118 -12.61 -14.51 -13.61
C LEU A 118 -13.75 -15.47 -13.99
N GLU A 119 -14.03 -15.64 -15.27
CA GLU A 119 -15.09 -16.55 -15.72
C GLU A 119 -14.77 -18.01 -15.38
N ALA A 120 -13.49 -18.42 -15.50
CA ALA A 120 -13.05 -19.75 -15.05
C ALA A 120 -13.25 -19.96 -13.53
N ALA A 121 -13.01 -18.93 -12.72
CA ALA A 121 -13.28 -18.98 -11.28
C ALA A 121 -14.78 -19.12 -10.98
N VAL A 122 -15.63 -18.42 -11.72
CA VAL A 122 -17.10 -18.53 -11.62
C VAL A 122 -17.53 -19.95 -11.95
N ASP A 123 -17.02 -20.54 -13.03
CA ASP A 123 -17.32 -21.92 -13.42
C ASP A 123 -16.91 -22.94 -12.36
N ALA A 124 -15.71 -22.79 -11.80
CA ALA A 124 -15.24 -23.68 -10.73
C ALA A 124 -16.14 -23.61 -9.48
N VAL A 125 -16.58 -22.41 -9.10
CA VAL A 125 -17.51 -22.22 -7.98
C VAL A 125 -18.86 -22.87 -8.25
N MET A 126 -19.47 -22.57 -9.40
CA MET A 126 -20.79 -23.11 -9.76
C MET A 126 -20.77 -24.64 -9.86
N LYS A 127 -19.71 -25.20 -10.47
CA LYS A 127 -19.51 -26.66 -10.56
C LYS A 127 -19.41 -27.29 -9.16
N SER A 128 -18.56 -26.74 -8.29
CA SER A 128 -18.39 -27.28 -6.93
C SER A 128 -19.67 -27.21 -6.10
N ALA A 129 -20.44 -26.12 -6.23
CA ALA A 129 -21.73 -25.97 -5.57
C ALA A 129 -22.74 -27.04 -6.03
N SER A 130 -22.80 -27.29 -7.35
CA SER A 130 -23.65 -28.33 -7.94
C SER A 130 -23.28 -29.72 -7.46
N GLU A 131 -21.98 -30.06 -7.45
CA GLU A 131 -21.48 -31.38 -7.03
C GLU A 131 -21.71 -31.67 -5.54
N LYS A 132 -21.63 -30.64 -4.69
CA LYS A 132 -21.80 -30.76 -3.23
C LYS A 132 -23.25 -30.64 -2.77
N GLY A 133 -24.20 -30.39 -3.67
CA GLY A 133 -25.61 -30.19 -3.33
C GLY A 133 -25.84 -29.08 -2.30
N GLN A 134 -25.00 -28.05 -2.30
CA GLN A 134 -25.05 -27.00 -1.28
C GLN A 134 -26.31 -26.14 -1.43
N PRO A 135 -26.91 -25.66 -0.32
CA PRO A 135 -28.06 -24.77 -0.38
C PRO A 135 -27.70 -23.52 -1.19
N LEU A 136 -28.61 -23.17 -2.09
CA LEU A 136 -28.45 -22.17 -3.16
C LEU A 136 -28.36 -20.72 -2.69
N THR A 137 -28.13 -20.47 -1.40
CA THR A 137 -28.10 -19.14 -0.80
C THR A 137 -27.07 -19.09 0.32
N PHE A 138 -26.17 -18.11 0.26
CA PHE A 138 -25.27 -17.84 1.38
C PHE A 138 -25.97 -17.00 2.45
N THR A 139 -25.72 -17.37 3.71
CA THR A 139 -25.98 -16.54 4.88
C THR A 139 -24.66 -16.20 5.56
N GLY A 140 -23.92 -15.26 4.97
CA GLY A 140 -22.89 -14.54 5.73
C GLY A 140 -23.55 -13.49 6.64
N PRO A 141 -22.94 -13.10 7.77
CA PRO A 141 -23.53 -12.14 8.73
C PRO A 141 -23.83 -10.75 8.14
N THR A 142 -23.38 -10.47 6.90
CA THR A 142 -23.55 -9.21 6.20
C THR A 142 -23.93 -9.36 4.71
N VAL A 143 -24.26 -10.56 4.24
CA VAL A 143 -24.29 -10.86 2.80
C VAL A 143 -25.71 -11.10 2.29
N ARG A 144 -26.11 -10.32 1.28
CA ARG A 144 -27.28 -10.58 0.43
C ARG A 144 -27.22 -12.03 -0.09
N PRO A 145 -28.29 -12.83 -0.01
CA PRO A 145 -28.28 -14.19 -0.55
C PRO A 145 -27.89 -14.16 -2.03
N VAL A 146 -26.92 -15.00 -2.40
CA VAL A 146 -26.43 -15.17 -3.78
C VAL A 146 -26.96 -16.50 -4.30
N ASP A 147 -27.70 -16.49 -5.41
CA ASP A 147 -28.12 -17.70 -6.09
C ASP A 147 -26.95 -18.31 -6.88
N LEU A 148 -26.53 -19.50 -6.50
CA LEU A 148 -25.38 -20.20 -7.12
C LEU A 148 -25.66 -20.75 -8.52
N ARG A 149 -26.93 -20.73 -8.95
CA ARG A 149 -27.32 -21.04 -10.33
C ARG A 149 -27.26 -19.80 -11.22
N ASP A 150 -27.25 -18.62 -10.62
CA ASP A 150 -27.15 -17.36 -11.33
C ASP A 150 -25.66 -16.98 -11.46
N ARG A 151 -25.10 -17.26 -12.63
CA ARG A 151 -23.72 -16.95 -13.00
C ARG A 151 -23.35 -15.49 -12.69
N ARG A 152 -24.27 -14.55 -12.95
CA ARG A 152 -24.02 -13.13 -12.72
C ARG A 152 -23.88 -12.85 -11.24
N GLN A 153 -24.74 -13.42 -10.40
CA GLN A 153 -24.66 -13.24 -8.96
C GLN A 153 -23.37 -13.85 -8.38
N VAL A 154 -22.95 -15.02 -8.85
CA VAL A 154 -21.66 -15.63 -8.44
C VAL A 154 -20.49 -14.73 -8.82
N ARG A 155 -20.46 -14.22 -10.06
CA ARG A 155 -19.41 -13.30 -10.53
C ARG A 155 -19.36 -12.02 -9.71
N ASP A 156 -20.51 -11.36 -9.52
CA ASP A 156 -20.60 -10.10 -8.78
C ASP A 156 -20.14 -10.31 -7.33
N TYR A 157 -20.47 -11.46 -6.72
CA TYR A 157 -19.99 -11.83 -5.40
C TYR A 157 -18.47 -12.01 -5.32
N ILE A 158 -17.87 -12.76 -6.26
CA ILE A 158 -16.41 -12.97 -6.31
C ILE A 158 -15.69 -11.63 -6.43
N VAL A 159 -16.13 -10.78 -7.38
CA VAL A 159 -15.54 -9.46 -7.61
C VAL A 159 -15.62 -8.58 -6.38
N GLU A 160 -16.78 -8.53 -5.72
CA GLU A 160 -16.97 -7.73 -4.51
C GLU A 160 -16.07 -8.21 -3.36
N LYS A 161 -15.98 -9.53 -3.16
CA LYS A 161 -15.11 -10.08 -2.12
C LYS A 161 -13.64 -9.78 -2.38
N VAL A 162 -13.16 -9.98 -3.60
CA VAL A 162 -11.76 -9.69 -3.94
C VAL A 162 -11.45 -8.20 -3.82
N ARG A 163 -12.37 -7.32 -4.22
CA ARG A 163 -12.22 -5.86 -4.02
C ARG A 163 -12.14 -5.48 -2.55
N GLN A 164 -13.01 -6.04 -1.71
CA GLN A 164 -12.98 -5.78 -0.28
C GLN A 164 -11.62 -6.17 0.32
N ARG A 165 -11.11 -7.36 -0.04
CA ARG A 165 -9.79 -7.83 0.39
C ARG A 165 -8.65 -6.95 -0.13
N TYR A 166 -8.73 -6.50 -1.38
CA TYR A 166 -7.77 -5.57 -1.95
C TYR A 166 -7.73 -4.23 -1.19
N GLU A 167 -8.89 -3.67 -0.85
CA GLU A 167 -8.97 -2.42 -0.07
C GLU A 167 -8.47 -2.60 1.37
N ASP A 168 -8.68 -3.77 1.98
CA ASP A 168 -8.11 -4.07 3.29
C ASP A 168 -6.58 -4.23 3.22
N ALA A 169 -6.07 -4.90 2.19
CA ALA A 169 -4.63 -5.04 1.97
C ALA A 169 -3.93 -3.70 1.73
N LYS A 170 -4.58 -2.75 1.03
CA LYS A 170 -4.07 -1.38 0.82
C LYS A 170 -3.83 -0.61 2.13
N LYS A 171 -4.55 -0.95 3.21
CA LYS A 171 -4.42 -0.28 4.52
C LYS A 171 -3.20 -0.75 5.30
N HIS A 172 -2.59 -1.89 4.95
CA HIS A 172 -1.46 -2.45 5.68
C HIS A 172 -0.15 -1.80 5.25
N ALA A 173 0.78 -1.59 6.19
CA ALA A 173 2.09 -0.95 5.92
C ALA A 173 2.96 -1.71 4.88
N GLY A 174 2.66 -3.01 4.65
CA GLY A 174 3.28 -3.82 3.59
C GLY A 174 2.63 -3.68 2.20
N GLY A 175 1.54 -2.93 2.08
CA GLY A 175 0.74 -2.79 0.86
C GLY A 175 0.04 -4.08 0.45
N VAL A 176 -0.40 -4.11 -0.81
CA VAL A 176 -1.02 -5.27 -1.45
C VAL A 176 0.02 -6.38 -1.60
N ARG A 177 -0.13 -7.47 -0.86
CA ARG A 177 0.78 -8.63 -0.93
C ARG A 177 0.43 -9.51 -2.11
N ILE A 178 1.45 -9.88 -2.90
CA ILE A 178 1.34 -10.56 -4.21
C ILE A 178 1.24 -12.08 -4.08
N ALA A 179 0.84 -12.64 -2.93
CA ALA A 179 0.62 -14.10 -2.79
C ALA A 179 -0.04 -14.42 -1.45
N GLN A 180 -1.38 -14.39 -1.38
CA GLN A 180 -2.08 -14.93 -0.22
C GLN A 180 -3.38 -15.61 -0.69
N ILE A 181 -3.45 -16.93 -0.49
CA ILE A 181 -4.67 -17.71 -0.72
C ILE A 181 -5.65 -17.31 0.38
N GLU A 182 -6.72 -16.61 0.03
CA GLU A 182 -7.78 -16.31 0.98
C GLU A 182 -9.00 -17.19 0.72
N ASP A 183 -9.55 -17.73 1.81
CA ASP A 183 -10.79 -18.52 1.80
C ASP A 183 -11.93 -17.70 1.19
N VAL A 184 -12.18 -17.92 -0.10
CA VAL A 184 -13.52 -17.77 -0.64
C VAL A 184 -14.36 -18.86 0.06
N VAL A 185 -15.64 -18.59 0.33
CA VAL A 185 -16.53 -19.54 1.05
C VAL A 185 -16.58 -20.93 0.38
N TYR A 186 -16.07 -21.04 -0.84
CA TYR A 186 -15.72 -22.31 -1.47
C TYR A 186 -14.21 -22.57 -1.42
N THR A 187 -13.84 -23.73 -0.90
CA THR A 187 -12.46 -24.28 -0.91
C THR A 187 -11.76 -24.44 -2.27
N PRO A 188 -12.41 -24.48 -3.47
CA PRO A 188 -11.70 -24.80 -4.69
C PRO A 188 -11.15 -23.57 -5.41
N VAL A 189 -11.32 -22.31 -4.95
CA VAL A 189 -10.77 -21.15 -5.66
C VAL A 189 -9.96 -20.25 -4.72
N GLY A 190 -8.69 -20.07 -5.06
CA GLY A 190 -7.81 -19.06 -4.47
C GLY A 190 -7.57 -17.92 -5.46
N PHE A 191 -7.01 -16.81 -4.97
CA PHE A 191 -6.58 -15.71 -5.83
C PHE A 191 -5.32 -15.03 -5.31
N VAL A 192 -4.67 -14.29 -6.20
CA VAL A 192 -3.49 -13.46 -5.93
C VAL A 192 -3.61 -12.11 -6.61
N PHE A 193 -2.98 -11.10 -6.03
CA PHE A 193 -2.83 -9.78 -6.63
C PHE A 193 -1.48 -9.65 -7.33
N GLU A 194 -1.46 -9.47 -8.64
CA GLU A 194 -0.23 -9.14 -9.36
C GLU A 194 -0.22 -7.68 -9.77
N ARG A 195 0.96 -7.07 -9.91
CA ARG A 195 1.06 -5.70 -10.41
C ARG A 195 0.66 -5.68 -11.90
N ALA A 196 -0.21 -4.75 -12.28
CA ALA A 196 -0.53 -4.54 -13.69
C ALA A 196 0.68 -3.92 -14.40
N VAL A 197 1.13 -4.56 -15.48
CA VAL A 197 2.25 -4.10 -16.31
C VAL A 197 1.77 -3.97 -17.76
N GLY A 198 1.82 -2.77 -18.31
CA GLY A 198 1.41 -2.49 -19.69
C GLY A 198 -0.10 -2.38 -19.89
N GLU A 199 -0.50 -2.26 -21.16
CA GLU A 199 -1.90 -2.31 -21.58
C GLU A 199 -2.36 -3.77 -21.69
N MET A 200 -3.57 -4.06 -21.23
CA MET A 200 -4.16 -5.38 -21.36
C MET A 200 -5.21 -5.42 -22.47
N HIS A 201 -5.16 -6.50 -23.25
CA HIS A 201 -6.16 -6.82 -24.26
C HIS A 201 -6.67 -8.25 -24.06
N PRO A 202 -7.96 -8.45 -23.71
CA PRO A 202 -8.98 -7.42 -23.52
C PRO A 202 -8.74 -6.55 -22.26
N PRO A 203 -9.37 -5.36 -22.16
CA PRO A 203 -9.31 -4.55 -20.96
C PRO A 203 -9.78 -5.32 -19.72
N PRO A 204 -9.21 -5.03 -18.54
CA PRO A 204 -9.63 -5.67 -17.30
C PRO A 204 -11.11 -5.40 -17.02
N PHE A 205 -11.82 -6.42 -16.57
CA PHE A 205 -13.17 -6.28 -16.06
C PHE A 205 -13.18 -5.45 -14.78
N GLY A 206 -14.27 -4.70 -14.56
CA GLY A 206 -14.53 -3.97 -13.31
C GLY A 206 -13.75 -2.67 -13.15
N VAL A 207 -13.12 -2.17 -14.22
CA VAL A 207 -12.38 -0.91 -14.26
C VAL A 207 -13.17 0.08 -15.12
N ARG A 208 -13.37 1.32 -14.65
CA ARG A 208 -14.03 2.38 -15.42
C ARG A 208 -13.05 3.04 -16.38
N ASP A 209 -13.55 3.62 -17.46
CA ASP A 209 -12.72 4.36 -18.41
C ASP A 209 -11.91 5.47 -17.70
N GLY A 210 -10.59 5.44 -17.91
CA GLY A 210 -9.64 6.37 -17.31
C GLY A 210 -9.13 6.00 -15.91
N GLU A 211 -9.66 4.94 -15.27
CA GLU A 211 -9.08 4.45 -14.01
C GLU A 211 -7.73 3.76 -14.26
N LYS A 212 -6.72 4.10 -13.45
CA LYS A 212 -5.40 3.45 -13.50
C LYS A 212 -5.46 2.14 -12.73
N VAL A 213 -5.29 1.03 -13.45
CA VAL A 213 -5.18 -0.30 -12.85
C VAL A 213 -3.79 -0.47 -12.27
N GLY A 214 -3.69 -0.66 -10.95
CA GLY A 214 -2.40 -0.93 -10.30
C GLY A 214 -2.14 -2.41 -10.12
N HIS A 215 -3.19 -3.21 -9.94
CA HIS A 215 -3.08 -4.64 -9.73
C HIS A 215 -4.17 -5.41 -10.46
N LEU A 216 -3.89 -6.68 -10.74
CA LEU A 216 -4.80 -7.66 -11.31
C LEU A 216 -5.06 -8.77 -10.29
N ALA A 217 -6.31 -9.18 -10.17
CA ALA A 217 -6.65 -10.43 -9.49
C ALA A 217 -6.51 -11.60 -10.47
N TYR A 218 -5.65 -12.56 -10.13
CA TYR A 218 -5.57 -13.85 -10.78
C TYR A 218 -6.09 -14.94 -9.85
N PHE A 219 -7.05 -15.71 -10.35
CA PHE A 219 -7.67 -16.85 -9.71
C PHE A 219 -6.99 -18.14 -10.14
N TRP A 220 -6.88 -19.10 -9.23
CA TRP A 220 -6.61 -20.50 -9.56
C TRP A 220 -7.64 -21.37 -8.87
N SER A 221 -7.99 -22.49 -9.52
CA SER A 221 -8.80 -23.51 -8.86
C SER A 221 -7.92 -24.60 -8.26
N VAL A 222 -8.14 -24.92 -7.00
CA VAL A 222 -7.67 -26.17 -6.39
C VAL A 222 -8.68 -27.24 -6.80
N LEU A 223 -8.35 -27.99 -7.86
CA LEU A 223 -9.12 -29.16 -8.29
C LEU A 223 -9.04 -30.29 -7.26
#